data_AF-A0A3M0SCG6-F1
#
_entry.id   AF-A0A3M0SCG6-F1
#
_cell.length_a   1.000
_cell.length_b   1.000
_cell.length_c   1.000
_cell.angle_alpha   90.00
_cell.angle_beta   90.00
_cell.angle_gamma   90.00
#
_symmetry.space_group_name_H-M   'P 1'
#
loop_
_entity.id
_entity.type
_entity.pdbx_description
1 polymer ?
#
loop_
_entity_poly.entity_id
_entity_poly.type
_entity_poly.pdbx_seq_one_letter_code
_entity_poly.pdbx_strand_id
1 'polypeptide(L)'
;MDQYETDITIKKEDKFQKIGERFIEINKIDSKHVEGKYYETFLKGYENYSSNTKLFNFKGNFQDQSTSADFSTTTSSGNNIKGNIYIAPTSANINFNIDNEPEFDTDSSFNKILD
;
A
#
# COMPACT_ATOMS: atom_id res chain seq x y z
N MET A 1 15.66 4.72 -3.75
CA MET A 1 14.39 3.97 -3.85
C MET A 1 13.91 3.83 -2.42
N ASP A 2 12.76 4.41 -2.10
CA ASP A 2 12.26 4.38 -0.73
C ASP A 2 11.28 3.22 -0.58
N GLN A 3 11.43 2.45 0.50
CA GLN A 3 10.55 1.33 0.81
C GLN A 3 9.78 1.61 2.09
N TYR A 4 8.50 1.24 2.10
CA TYR A 4 7.60 1.42 3.24
C TYR A 4 6.84 0.12 3.49
N GLU A 5 6.55 -0.16 4.75
CA GLU A 5 5.86 -1.38 5.17
C GLU A 5 4.77 -1.11 6.21
N THR A 6 3.80 -2.02 6.25
CA THR A 6 2.81 -2.11 7.32
C THR A 6 2.32 -3.55 7.46
N ASP A 7 1.82 -3.91 8.64
CA ASP A 7 1.36 -5.26 8.93
C ASP A 7 0.00 -5.53 8.28
N ILE A 8 -0.21 -6.79 7.88
CA ILE A 8 -1.55 -7.35 7.64
C ILE A 8 -1.94 -8.11 8.90
N THR A 9 -3.05 -7.73 9.51
CA THR A 9 -3.55 -8.37 10.72
C THR A 9 -4.96 -8.91 10.53
N ILE A 10 -5.29 -9.90 11.34
CA ILE A 10 -6.66 -10.38 11.52
C ILE A 10 -6.98 -10.41 13.01
N LYS A 11 -8.24 -10.17 13.35
CA LYS A 11 -8.74 -10.42 14.69
C LYS A 11 -9.05 -11.91 14.87
N LYS A 12 -8.40 -12.55 15.84
CA LYS A 12 -8.78 -13.86 16.35
C LYS A 12 -9.11 -13.74 17.82
N GLU A 13 -10.35 -14.08 18.17
CA GLU A 13 -10.89 -13.85 19.51
C GLU A 13 -10.74 -12.35 19.88
N ASP A 14 -9.98 -12.03 20.91
CA ASP A 14 -9.74 -10.68 21.41
C ASP A 14 -8.32 -10.15 21.12
N LYS A 15 -7.59 -10.76 20.18
CA LYS A 15 -6.23 -10.35 19.83
C LYS A 15 -6.05 -10.15 18.33
N PHE A 16 -5.20 -9.19 17.97
CA PHE A 16 -4.68 -9.04 16.62
C PHE A 16 -3.53 -10.03 16.41
N GLN A 17 -3.60 -10.75 15.31
CA GLN A 17 -2.53 -11.63 14.87
C GLN A 17 -2.01 -11.12 13.52
N LYS A 18 -0.70 -10.87 13.44
CA LYS A 18 -0.02 -10.60 12.17
C LYS A 18 -0.03 -11.85 11.30
N ILE A 19 -0.42 -11.69 10.04
CA ILE A 19 -0.49 -12.77 9.05
C ILE A 19 0.34 -12.47 7.79
N GLY A 20 0.84 -11.25 7.67
CA GLY A 20 1.57 -10.81 6.49
C GLY A 20 2.00 -9.36 6.62
N GLU A 21 2.51 -8.84 5.52
CA GLU A 21 3.03 -7.47 5.36
C GLU A 21 2.62 -6.93 4.01
N ARG A 22 2.38 -5.62 3.95
CA ARG A 22 2.20 -4.87 2.71
C ARG A 22 3.38 -3.96 2.53
N PHE A 23 3.79 -3.79 1.29
CA PHE A 23 4.94 -2.99 0.92
C PHE A 23 4.59 -1.99 -0.15
N ILE A 24 5.19 -0.81 -0.04
CA ILE A 24 5.20 0.23 -1.06
C ILE A 24 6.63 0.57 -1.40
N GLU A 25 6.97 0.45 -2.67
CA GLU A 25 8.25 0.86 -3.22
C GLU A 25 8.04 2.12 -4.08
N ILE A 26 8.57 3.26 -3.63
CA ILE A 26 8.57 4.50 -4.40
C ILE A 26 9.81 4.54 -5.29
N ASN A 27 9.57 4.42 -6.59
CA ASN A 27 10.61 4.38 -7.61
C ASN A 27 10.92 5.79 -8.14
N LYS A 28 9.90 6.65 -8.23
CA LYS A 28 10.03 8.02 -8.72
C LYS A 28 9.01 8.94 -8.06
N ILE A 29 9.45 10.14 -7.70
CA ILE A 29 8.59 11.23 -7.25
C ILE A 29 9.10 12.54 -7.85
N ASP A 30 8.18 13.35 -8.39
CA ASP A 30 8.44 14.71 -8.85
C ASP A 30 7.29 15.63 -8.43
N SER A 31 7.30 16.90 -8.88
CA SER A 31 6.29 17.88 -8.48
C SER A 31 4.88 17.61 -8.99
N LYS A 32 4.70 16.63 -9.90
CA LYS A 32 3.42 16.31 -10.54
C LYS A 32 3.01 14.85 -10.34
N HIS A 33 3.97 13.94 -10.18
CA HIS A 33 3.69 12.52 -10.15
C HIS A 33 4.47 11.78 -9.07
N VAL A 34 3.89 10.67 -8.63
CA VAL A 34 4.57 9.62 -7.89
C VAL A 34 4.32 8.28 -8.57
N GLU A 35 5.36 7.49 -8.74
CA GLU A 35 5.31 6.16 -9.35
C GLU A 35 5.93 5.14 -8.41
N GLY A 36 5.26 4.02 -8.26
CA GLY A 36 5.68 2.99 -7.34
C GLY A 36 5.01 1.65 -7.57
N LYS A 37 5.33 0.72 -6.69
CA LYS A 37 4.82 -0.65 -6.69
C LYS A 37 4.25 -0.97 -5.32
N TYR A 38 3.09 -1.61 -5.33
CA TYR A 38 2.46 -2.18 -4.14
C TYR A 38 2.51 -3.70 -4.23
N TYR A 39 2.82 -4.37 -3.12
CA TYR A 39 2.69 -5.83 -3.01
C TYR A 39 2.45 -6.29 -1.58
N GLU A 40 1.91 -7.49 -1.46
CA GLU A 40 1.63 -8.13 -0.17
C GLU A 40 2.40 -9.44 -0.07
N THR A 41 2.79 -9.79 1.15
CA THR A 41 3.39 -11.09 1.47
C THR A 41 2.68 -11.67 2.68
N PHE A 42 2.51 -12.99 2.72
CA PHE A 42 1.87 -13.69 3.83
C PHE A 42 2.85 -14.61 4.53
N LEU A 43 2.74 -14.69 5.85
CA LEU A 43 3.55 -15.58 6.68
C LEU A 43 3.19 -17.04 6.38
N LYS A 44 4.14 -17.95 6.63
CA LYS A 44 3.93 -19.39 6.49
C LYS A 44 2.73 -19.85 7.34
N GLY A 45 1.82 -20.62 6.74
CA GLY A 45 0.56 -21.06 7.34
C GLY A 45 -0.63 -20.13 7.06
N TYR A 46 -0.43 -19.03 6.34
CA TYR A 46 -1.48 -18.09 5.89
C TYR A 46 -1.58 -18.03 4.36
N GLU A 47 -1.04 -19.03 3.65
CA GLU A 47 -1.04 -19.09 2.19
C GLU A 47 -2.46 -19.15 1.60
N ASN A 48 -3.45 -19.57 2.38
CA ASN A 48 -4.86 -19.53 1.95
C ASN A 48 -5.37 -18.09 1.68
N TYR A 49 -4.70 -17.07 2.22
CA TYR A 49 -4.98 -15.66 1.93
C TYR A 49 -4.25 -15.17 0.67
N SER A 50 -3.29 -15.94 0.13
CA SER A 50 -2.46 -15.51 -1.00
C SER A 50 -3.21 -15.49 -2.34
N SER A 51 -4.37 -16.13 -2.44
CA SER A 51 -5.24 -16.06 -3.61
C SER A 51 -5.77 -14.65 -3.88
N ASN A 52 -5.79 -13.80 -2.84
CA ASN A 52 -6.19 -12.40 -2.90
C ASN A 52 -4.99 -11.44 -2.88
N THR A 53 -3.75 -11.96 -2.93
CA THR A 53 -2.54 -11.13 -2.90
C THR A 53 -2.58 -10.12 -4.03
N LYS A 54 -2.52 -8.85 -3.66
CA LYS A 54 -2.41 -7.75 -4.63
C LYS A 54 -0.95 -7.49 -4.96
N LEU A 55 -0.69 -7.37 -6.25
CA LEU A 55 0.60 -6.92 -6.80
C LEU A 55 0.29 -6.01 -7.98
N PHE A 56 0.71 -4.75 -7.90
CA PHE A 56 0.50 -3.80 -8.98
C PHE A 56 1.49 -2.63 -8.93
N ASN A 57 1.73 -2.07 -10.11
CA ASN A 57 2.37 -0.77 -10.23
C ASN A 57 1.29 0.32 -10.25
N PHE A 58 1.60 1.47 -9.67
CA PHE A 58 0.73 2.64 -9.67
C PHE A 58 1.48 3.88 -10.16
N LYS A 59 0.70 4.80 -10.72
CA LYS A 59 1.12 6.17 -11.04
C LYS A 59 0.08 7.11 -10.49
N GLY A 60 0.46 7.84 -9.45
CA GLY A 60 -0.35 8.89 -8.84
C GLY A 60 -0.05 10.25 -9.47
N ASN A 61 -1.07 11.08 -9.60
CA ASN A 61 -0.92 12.49 -10.00
C ASN A 61 -1.22 13.38 -8.79
N PHE A 62 -0.30 14.26 -8.42
CA PHE A 62 -0.54 15.26 -7.39
C PHE A 62 -1.55 16.29 -7.89
N GLN A 63 -2.52 16.64 -7.06
CA GLN A 63 -3.36 17.81 -7.28
C GLN A 63 -2.54 19.10 -7.03
N ASP A 64 -2.95 20.25 -7.58
CA ASP A 64 -2.20 21.50 -7.43
C ASP A 64 -1.90 21.82 -5.95
N GLN A 65 -0.61 21.97 -5.63
CA GLN A 65 -0.09 22.24 -4.28
C GLN A 65 -0.46 21.17 -3.22
N SER A 66 -0.81 19.95 -3.64
CA SER A 66 -1.17 18.85 -2.76
C SER A 66 0.00 17.89 -2.55
N THR A 67 0.08 17.32 -1.34
CA THR A 67 0.95 16.18 -1.02
C THR A 67 0.22 14.83 -1.17
N SER A 68 -1.03 14.86 -1.64
CA SER A 68 -1.82 13.68 -2.00
C SER A 68 -1.89 13.52 -3.51
N ALA A 69 -1.70 12.28 -3.96
CA ALA A 69 -1.82 11.89 -5.36
C ALA A 69 -2.83 10.75 -5.53
N ASP A 70 -3.75 10.92 -6.47
CA ASP A 70 -4.73 9.90 -6.81
C ASP A 70 -4.18 8.99 -7.91
N PHE A 71 -4.43 7.68 -7.81
CA PHE A 71 -4.04 6.71 -8.82
C PHE A 71 -5.22 5.83 -9.24
N SER A 72 -5.16 5.37 -10.48
CA SER A 72 -6.03 4.32 -11.02
C SER A 72 -5.16 3.41 -11.88
N THR A 73 -5.25 2.10 -11.67
CA THR A 73 -4.47 1.10 -12.40
C THR A 73 -5.32 -0.13 -12.69
N THR A 74 -4.93 -0.89 -13.71
CA THR A 74 -5.51 -2.19 -13.99
C THR A 74 -4.44 -3.25 -13.73
N THR A 75 -4.74 -4.17 -12.81
CA THR A 75 -3.88 -5.31 -12.50
C THR A 75 -3.72 -6.24 -13.70
N SER A 76 -2.73 -7.13 -13.68
CA SER A 76 -2.54 -8.14 -14.71
C SER A 76 -3.73 -9.11 -14.86
N SER A 77 -4.52 -9.30 -13.79
CA SER A 77 -5.76 -10.08 -13.80
C SER A 77 -6.98 -9.30 -14.29
N GLY A 78 -6.82 -8.04 -14.72
CA GLY A 78 -7.89 -7.21 -15.26
C GLY A 78 -8.72 -6.45 -14.21
N ASN A 79 -8.37 -6.54 -12.93
CA ASN A 79 -9.07 -5.80 -11.87
C ASN A 79 -8.63 -4.34 -11.87
N ASN A 80 -9.60 -3.42 -11.82
CA ASN A 80 -9.34 -1.99 -11.66
C ASN A 80 -9.15 -1.67 -10.18
N ILE A 81 -8.02 -1.04 -9.87
CA ILE A 81 -7.67 -0.54 -8.54
C ILE A 81 -7.62 0.98 -8.61
N LYS A 82 -8.25 1.62 -7.62
CA LYS A 82 -8.18 3.06 -7.40
C LYS A 82 -7.75 3.32 -5.97
N GLY A 83 -7.24 4.51 -5.73
CA GLY A 83 -6.86 4.92 -4.39
C GLY A 83 -6.03 6.19 -4.43
N ASN A 84 -5.43 6.50 -3.29
CA ASN A 84 -4.58 7.67 -3.16
C ASN A 84 -3.38 7.38 -2.25
N ILE A 85 -2.32 8.15 -2.46
CA ILE A 85 -1.14 8.19 -1.60
C ILE A 85 -0.94 9.61 -1.09
N TYR A 86 -0.76 9.77 0.21
CA TYR A 86 -0.38 11.01 0.86
C TYR A 86 1.05 10.89 1.40
N ILE A 87 1.90 11.85 1.02
CA ILE A 87 3.33 11.87 1.34
C ILE A 87 3.67 13.18 2.05
N ALA A 88 3.81 13.16 3.37
CA ALA A 88 4.25 14.33 4.11
C ALA A 88 5.76 14.55 3.96
N PRO A 89 6.24 15.75 3.55
CA PRO A 89 7.67 16.01 3.36
C PRO A 89 8.52 15.85 4.62
N THR A 90 7.89 15.92 5.80
CA THR A 90 8.55 15.89 7.11
C THR A 90 8.31 14.59 7.86
N SER A 91 7.71 13.57 7.22
CA SER A 91 7.43 12.30 7.89
C SER A 91 8.17 11.13 7.26
N ALA A 92 8.55 10.18 8.11
CA ALA A 92 9.04 8.87 7.70
C ALA A 92 7.88 7.88 7.42
N ASN A 93 6.62 8.31 7.49
CA ASN A 93 5.47 7.49 7.10
C ASN A 93 4.72 8.11 5.91
N ILE A 94 4.08 7.25 5.14
CA ILE A 94 3.12 7.62 4.10
C ILE A 94 1.75 7.04 4.46
N ASN A 95 0.69 7.66 3.93
CA ASN A 95 -0.63 7.05 3.94
C ASN A 95 -0.96 6.58 2.53
N PHE A 96 -1.34 5.31 2.38
CA PHE A 96 -1.70 4.71 1.11
C PHE A 96 -3.02 3.97 1.27
N ASN A 97 -4.05 4.43 0.56
CA ASN A 97 -5.37 3.84 0.60
C ASN A 97 -5.68 3.20 -0.76
N ILE A 98 -6.33 2.04 -0.72
CA ILE A 98 -6.95 1.40 -1.87
C ILE A 98 -8.45 1.47 -1.67
N ASP A 99 -9.17 2.01 -2.66
CA ASP A 99 -10.63 2.12 -2.62
C ASP A 99 -11.26 0.72 -2.57
N ASN A 100 -12.31 0.57 -1.76
CA ASN A 100 -13.04 -0.69 -1.56
C ASN A 100 -12.13 -1.86 -1.16
N GLU A 101 -11.12 -1.60 -0.33
CA GLU A 101 -10.26 -2.66 0.20
C GLU A 101 -11.10 -3.72 0.94
N PRO A 102 -10.92 -5.03 0.68
CA PRO A 102 -11.60 -6.06 1.46
C PRO A 102 -11.23 -5.99 2.95
N GLU A 103 -12.10 -6.62 3.74
CA GLU A 103 -12.27 -6.61 5.19
C GLU A 103 -11.08 -7.16 6.02
N PHE A 104 -9.85 -6.72 5.76
CA PHE A 104 -8.75 -6.90 6.71
C PHE A 104 -8.62 -5.68 7.60
N ASP A 105 -8.31 -5.89 8.89
CA ASP A 105 -7.90 -4.83 9.80
C ASP A 105 -6.50 -4.36 9.38
N THR A 106 -6.49 -3.44 8.42
CA THR A 106 -5.31 -2.98 7.69
C THR A 106 -5.15 -1.47 7.87
N ASP A 107 -3.95 -1.05 8.27
CA ASP A 107 -3.63 0.36 8.47
C ASP A 107 -3.23 1.02 7.14
N SER A 108 -3.81 2.16 6.78
CA SER A 108 -3.34 2.88 5.60
C SER A 108 -1.99 3.57 5.81
N SER A 109 -1.49 3.63 7.04
CA SER A 109 -0.15 4.14 7.36
C SER A 109 0.93 3.08 7.12
N PHE A 110 1.94 3.45 6.32
CA PHE A 110 3.13 2.65 6.07
C PHE A 110 4.36 3.39 6.59
N ASN A 111 5.21 2.71 7.35
CA ASN A 111 6.43 3.26 7.89
C ASN A 111 7.60 3.03 6.93
N LYS A 112 8.49 4.00 6.77
CA LYS A 112 9.71 3.86 5.97
C LYS A 112 10.63 2.82 6.61
N ILE A 113 11.10 1.88 5.80
CA ILE A 113 12.15 0.95 6.19
C ILE A 113 13.46 1.76 6.25
N LEU A 114 14.08 1.79 7.43
CA LEU A 114 15.32 2.52 7.69
C LEU A 114 16.53 1.58 7.54
N ASP A 115 17.65 2.13 7.07
CA ASP A 115 18.94 1.44 6.95
C ASP A 115 19.63 1.21 8.31
#